data_AF-A0A2X3EZF4-F1
#
_entry.id   AF-A0A2X3EZF4-F1
#
_cell.length_a   1.000
_cell.length_b   1.000
_cell.length_c   1.000
_cell.angle_alpha   90.00
_cell.angle_beta   90.00
_cell.angle_gamma   90.00
#
_symmetry.space_group_name_H-M   'P 1'
#
loop_
_entity.id
_entity.type
_entity.pdbx_description
1 polymer ?
#
loop_
_entity_poly.entity_id
_entity_poly.type
_entity_poly.pdbx_seq_one_letter_code
_entity_poly.pdbx_strand_id
1 'polypeptide(L)'
;MKGTLYAMPVLPPPLKFSFMGGSMGSVVGARFVRAVEQALEDNCPLICFSASGGARMQEALMSLMQMAKTSAALAKMQERGLPYISVLTDPTMGGVSASFAMLGDLNIAEPKALIGFAGPRVIEQTVREKLPPGFQRSEFLIEKGRSI
;
A
#
# COMPACT_ATOMS: atom_id res chain seq x y z
N MET A 1 -10.60 11.66 12.43
CA MET A 1 -11.16 10.35 12.84
C MET A 1 -10.00 9.49 13.30
N LYS A 2 -9.84 9.31 14.61
CA LYS A 2 -8.86 8.40 15.22
C LYS A 2 -9.62 7.16 15.69
N GLY A 3 -9.08 5.97 15.45
CA GLY A 3 -9.54 4.72 16.06
C GLY A 3 -8.63 4.36 17.23
N THR A 4 -9.04 3.37 18.03
CA THR A 4 -8.17 2.75 19.03
C THR A 4 -8.15 1.24 18.82
N LEU A 5 -6.97 0.64 18.97
CA LEU A 5 -6.75 -0.80 18.95
C LEU A 5 -6.07 -1.17 20.27
N TYR A 6 -6.78 -1.86 21.16
CA TYR A 6 -6.31 -2.12 22.54
C TYR A 6 -5.76 -0.87 23.24
N ALA A 7 -6.51 0.25 23.17
CA ALA A 7 -6.14 1.57 23.68
C ALA A 7 -4.95 2.27 22.99
N MET A 8 -4.33 1.68 21.96
CA MET A 8 -3.37 2.36 21.10
C MET A 8 -4.09 3.14 19.99
N PRO A 9 -3.78 4.43 19.76
CA PRO A 9 -4.38 5.19 18.69
C PRO A 9 -3.92 4.66 17.33
N VAL A 10 -4.87 4.45 16.41
CA VAL A 10 -4.65 3.96 15.04
C VAL A 10 -5.47 4.79 14.08
N LEU A 11 -4.95 5.05 12.89
CA LEU A 11 -5.64 5.83 11.87
C LEU A 11 -6.28 4.91 10.82
N PRO A 12 -7.49 5.24 10.35
CA PRO A 12 -8.19 4.41 9.37
C PRO A 12 -7.52 4.50 7.99
N PRO A 13 -7.49 3.40 7.23
CA PRO A 13 -6.87 3.37 5.91
C PRO A 13 -7.60 4.29 4.92
N PRO A 14 -6.88 4.92 3.97
CA PRO A 14 -7.48 5.79 2.97
C PRO A 14 -8.08 5.04 1.77
N LEU A 15 -7.76 3.75 1.61
CA LEU A 15 -8.13 2.97 0.44
C LEU A 15 -9.46 2.23 0.64
N LYS A 16 -10.33 2.32 -0.37
CA LYS A 16 -11.55 1.53 -0.48
C LYS A 16 -11.62 0.97 -1.90
N PHE A 17 -11.47 -0.34 -2.05
CA PHE A 17 -11.45 -0.97 -3.37
C PHE A 17 -12.76 -0.76 -4.15
N SER A 18 -13.91 -0.71 -3.45
CA SER A 18 -15.23 -0.42 -4.04
C SER A 18 -15.33 0.96 -4.71
N PHE A 19 -14.40 1.88 -4.43
CA PHE A 19 -14.34 3.18 -5.08
C PHE A 19 -13.23 3.21 -6.12
N MET A 20 -13.61 3.13 -7.40
CA MET A 20 -12.67 3.18 -8.55
C MET A 20 -11.49 2.21 -8.41
N GLY A 21 -11.73 1.00 -7.92
CA GLY A 21 -10.70 -0.03 -7.71
C GLY A 21 -9.65 0.36 -6.67
N GLY A 22 -9.98 1.26 -5.73
CA GLY A 22 -9.04 1.78 -4.74
C GLY A 22 -7.89 2.57 -5.36
N SER A 23 -8.07 3.10 -6.57
CA SER A 23 -6.99 3.80 -7.29
C SER A 23 -6.49 5.02 -6.53
N MET A 24 -5.16 5.13 -6.38
CA MET A 24 -4.51 6.25 -5.71
C MET A 24 -4.49 7.47 -6.62
N GLY A 25 -5.26 8.49 -6.25
CA GLY A 25 -5.17 9.86 -6.79
C GLY A 25 -4.82 10.86 -5.69
N SER A 26 -4.91 12.14 -6.00
CA SER A 26 -4.52 13.27 -5.14
C SER A 26 -5.17 13.22 -3.76
N VAL A 27 -6.46 12.85 -3.70
CA VAL A 27 -7.19 12.74 -2.43
C VAL A 27 -6.69 11.58 -1.57
N VAL A 28 -6.39 10.43 -2.18
CA VAL A 28 -5.87 9.26 -1.45
C VAL A 28 -4.51 9.59 -0.85
N GLY A 29 -3.62 10.16 -1.65
CA GLY A 29 -2.29 10.57 -1.17
C GLY A 29 -2.36 11.67 -0.11
N ALA A 30 -3.22 12.68 -0.27
CA ALA A 30 -3.42 13.72 0.74
C ALA A 30 -3.99 13.16 2.06
N ARG A 31 -4.96 12.24 2.00
CA ARG A 31 -5.51 11.58 3.20
C ARG A 31 -4.49 10.70 3.90
N PHE A 32 -3.66 9.99 3.13
CA PHE A 32 -2.57 9.19 3.69
C PHE A 32 -1.55 10.08 4.40
N VAL A 33 -1.07 11.14 3.75
CA VAL A 33 -0.10 12.08 4.36
C VAL A 33 -0.67 12.72 5.61
N ARG A 34 -1.95 13.13 5.61
CA ARG A 34 -2.61 13.64 6.81
C ARG A 34 -2.65 12.61 7.94
N ALA A 35 -2.79 11.32 7.62
CA ALA A 35 -2.71 10.26 8.61
C ALA A 35 -1.28 10.16 9.19
N VAL A 36 -0.25 10.19 8.33
CA VAL A 36 1.15 10.18 8.80
C VAL A 36 1.45 11.39 9.68
N GLU A 37 1.04 12.59 9.27
CA GLU A 37 1.22 13.82 10.06
C GLU A 37 0.51 13.73 11.41
N GLN A 38 -0.72 13.20 11.44
CA GLN A 38 -1.44 13.00 12.69
C GLN A 38 -0.74 11.98 13.60
N ALA A 39 -0.22 10.88 13.04
CA ALA A 39 0.54 9.88 13.79
C ALA A 39 1.84 10.46 14.38
N LEU A 40 2.52 11.33 13.61
CA LEU A 40 3.71 12.06 14.07
C LEU A 40 3.38 13.01 15.23
N GLU A 41 2.30 13.78 15.12
CA GLU A 41 1.82 14.69 16.16
C GLU A 41 1.43 13.96 17.44
N ASP A 42 0.71 12.85 17.30
CA ASP A 42 0.23 12.03 18.42
C ASP A 42 1.30 11.10 19.00
N ASN A 43 2.46 11.01 18.36
CA ASN A 43 3.52 10.06 18.67
C ASN A 43 3.01 8.61 18.71
N CYS A 44 2.25 8.20 17.69
CA CYS A 44 1.61 6.88 17.66
C CYS A 44 1.93 6.05 16.42
N PRO A 45 1.73 4.72 16.49
CA PRO A 45 1.81 3.85 15.33
C PRO A 45 0.80 4.20 14.22
N LEU A 46 1.12 3.81 12.99
CA LEU A 46 0.21 3.88 11.84
C LEU A 46 0.05 2.48 11.25
N ILE A 47 -1.20 2.07 11.01
CA ILE A 47 -1.53 0.83 10.32
C ILE A 47 -2.29 1.21 9.05
N CYS A 48 -1.86 0.72 7.89
CA CYS A 48 -2.53 0.98 6.62
C CYS A 48 -2.92 -0.33 5.94
N PHE A 49 -4.22 -0.50 5.71
CA PHE A 49 -4.76 -1.53 4.84
C PHE A 49 -4.77 -1.05 3.40
N SER A 50 -4.05 -1.74 2.54
CA SER A 50 -3.94 -1.44 1.12
C SER A 50 -4.83 -2.38 0.32
N ALA A 51 -5.70 -1.79 -0.50
CA ALA A 51 -6.51 -2.46 -1.51
C ALA A 51 -6.60 -1.53 -2.72
N SER A 52 -5.85 -1.82 -3.77
CA SER A 52 -5.74 -0.95 -4.94
C SER A 52 -5.36 -1.69 -6.21
N GLY A 53 -5.99 -1.30 -7.32
CA GLY A 53 -5.53 -1.64 -8.67
C GLY A 53 -4.36 -0.79 -9.18
N GLY A 54 -3.92 0.26 -8.47
CA GLY A 54 -2.80 1.10 -8.85
C GLY A 54 -3.06 2.61 -8.76
N ALA A 55 -2.33 3.39 -9.56
CA ALA A 55 -2.48 4.84 -9.63
C ALA A 55 -3.72 5.24 -10.45
N ARG A 56 -4.41 6.33 -10.08
CA ARG A 56 -5.62 6.79 -10.76
C ARG A 56 -5.25 7.49 -12.08
N MET A 57 -5.46 6.80 -13.19
CA MET A 57 -5.07 7.31 -14.51
C MET A 57 -5.77 8.63 -14.87
N GLN A 58 -6.97 8.89 -14.35
CA GLN A 58 -7.73 10.13 -14.61
C GLN A 58 -7.01 11.38 -14.10
N GLU A 59 -6.13 11.25 -13.11
CA GLU A 59 -5.34 12.37 -12.58
C GLU A 59 -3.86 12.32 -13.07
N ALA A 60 -3.52 11.34 -13.91
CA ALA A 60 -2.22 11.18 -14.59
C ALA A 60 -1.00 11.45 -13.67
N LEU A 61 -0.23 12.50 -13.97
CA LEU A 61 0.98 12.88 -13.25
C LEU A 61 0.71 13.12 -11.76
N MET A 62 -0.46 13.65 -11.41
CA MET A 62 -0.80 13.92 -10.01
C MET A 62 -0.91 12.63 -9.21
N SER A 63 -1.43 11.55 -9.80
CA SER A 63 -1.46 10.22 -9.19
C SER A 63 -0.06 9.63 -9.03
N LEU A 64 0.81 9.82 -10.03
CA LEU A 64 2.21 9.38 -9.94
C LEU A 64 2.93 10.08 -8.78
N MET A 65 2.76 11.39 -8.66
CA MET A 65 3.40 12.18 -7.60
C MET A 65 2.92 11.80 -6.20
N GLN A 66 1.75 11.17 -6.06
CA GLN A 66 1.34 10.65 -4.75
C GLN A 66 2.26 9.54 -4.24
N MET A 67 2.91 8.77 -5.13
CA MET A 67 3.90 7.78 -4.71
C MET A 67 5.05 8.46 -3.96
N ALA A 68 5.68 9.46 -4.59
CA ALA A 68 6.77 10.22 -3.97
C ALA A 68 6.32 10.94 -2.68
N LYS A 69 5.13 11.56 -2.72
CA LYS A 69 4.59 12.32 -1.59
C LYS A 69 4.34 11.44 -0.36
N THR A 70 3.73 10.28 -0.55
CA THR A 70 3.41 9.34 0.55
C THR A 70 4.66 8.67 1.10
N SER A 71 5.60 8.28 0.23
CA SER A 71 6.89 7.74 0.65
C SER A 71 7.72 8.76 1.44
N ALA A 72 7.75 10.02 1.02
CA ALA A 72 8.44 11.09 1.75
C ALA A 72 7.83 11.36 3.12
N ALA A 73 6.50 11.23 3.27
CA ALA A 73 5.86 11.32 4.58
C ALA A 73 6.26 10.15 5.49
N LEU A 74 6.29 8.92 4.96
CA LEU A 74 6.74 7.75 5.73
C LEU A 74 8.21 7.85 6.15
N ALA A 75 9.08 8.42 5.33
CA ALA A 75 10.47 8.64 5.72
C ALA A 75 10.58 9.48 7.02
N LYS A 76 9.75 10.52 7.17
CA LYS A 76 9.69 11.31 8.42
C LYS A 76 9.20 10.48 9.61
N MET A 77 8.28 9.55 9.38
CA MET A 77 7.78 8.64 10.40
C MET A 77 8.87 7.66 10.87
N GLN A 78 9.63 7.13 9.93
CA GLN A 78 10.79 6.26 10.19
C GLN A 78 11.91 7.02 10.95
N GLU A 79 12.23 8.25 10.55
CA GLU A 79 13.20 9.10 11.26
C GLU A 79 12.78 9.39 12.71
N ARG A 80 11.47 9.43 12.98
CA ARG A 80 10.92 9.60 14.32
C ARG A 80 10.88 8.30 15.14
N GLY A 81 11.21 7.16 14.52
CA GLY A 81 11.15 5.84 15.15
C GLY A 81 9.73 5.36 15.46
N LEU A 82 8.72 5.88 14.75
CA LEU A 82 7.34 5.45 14.93
C LEU A 82 7.01 4.28 13.99
N PRO A 83 6.39 3.20 14.50
CA PRO A 83 6.16 2.01 13.70
C PRO A 83 5.02 2.22 12.68
N TYR A 84 5.29 1.83 11.44
CA TYR A 84 4.34 1.77 10.35
C TYR A 84 4.14 0.32 9.89
N ILE A 85 2.91 -0.17 10.03
CA ILE A 85 2.51 -1.53 9.61
C ILE A 85 1.70 -1.42 8.32
N SER A 86 2.17 -2.08 7.26
CA SER A 86 1.43 -2.19 6.02
C SER A 86 0.72 -3.52 5.93
N VAL A 87 -0.60 -3.49 5.78
CA VAL A 87 -1.44 -4.69 5.58
C VAL A 87 -1.88 -4.73 4.12
N LEU A 88 -1.39 -5.71 3.39
CA LEU A 88 -1.64 -5.91 1.97
C LEU A 88 -2.82 -6.86 1.77
N THR A 89 -3.92 -6.32 1.26
CA THR A 89 -5.16 -7.08 1.01
C THR A 89 -5.35 -7.31 -0.48
N ASP A 90 -6.26 -8.23 -0.84
CA ASP A 90 -6.51 -8.58 -2.23
C ASP A 90 -7.40 -7.55 -2.95
N PRO A 91 -6.95 -6.90 -4.05
CA PRO A 91 -5.60 -6.85 -4.61
C PRO A 91 -4.80 -5.61 -4.16
N THR A 92 -3.47 -5.69 -4.13
CA THR A 92 -2.57 -4.53 -3.93
C THR A 92 -1.56 -4.43 -5.06
N MET A 93 -1.86 -3.60 -6.06
CA MET A 93 -1.14 -3.55 -7.33
C MET A 93 -0.59 -2.16 -7.68
N GLY A 94 0.27 -2.11 -8.69
CA GLY A 94 0.65 -0.86 -9.35
C GLY A 94 1.40 0.12 -8.45
N GLY A 95 1.14 1.41 -8.66
CA GLY A 95 1.82 2.49 -7.94
C GLY A 95 1.65 2.43 -6.41
N VAL A 96 0.56 1.86 -5.90
CA VAL A 96 0.38 1.66 -4.44
C VAL A 96 1.35 0.59 -3.93
N SER A 97 1.42 -0.56 -4.61
CA SER A 97 2.39 -1.63 -4.28
C SER A 97 3.85 -1.17 -4.39
N ALA A 98 4.16 -0.22 -5.28
CA ALA A 98 5.51 0.33 -5.45
C ALA A 98 5.77 1.60 -4.63
N SER A 99 4.92 1.90 -3.64
CA SER A 99 5.10 3.04 -2.73
C SER A 99 4.77 2.63 -1.30
N PHE A 100 3.91 3.38 -0.59
CA PHE A 100 3.68 3.21 0.83
C PHE A 100 3.21 1.81 1.25
N ALA A 101 2.64 0.99 0.35
CA ALA A 101 2.19 -0.36 0.69
C ALA A 101 3.32 -1.37 0.91
N MET A 102 4.54 -1.06 0.46
CA MET A 102 5.73 -1.92 0.64
C MET A 102 6.81 -1.28 1.51
N LEU A 103 6.54 -0.10 2.07
CA LEU A 103 7.46 0.65 2.92
C LEU A 103 7.12 0.51 4.42
N GLY A 104 6.38 -0.53 4.79
CA GLY A 104 6.13 -0.87 6.19
C GLY A 104 7.41 -1.32 6.90
N ASP A 105 7.55 -0.97 8.17
CA ASP A 105 8.50 -1.65 9.07
C ASP A 105 8.13 -3.13 9.19
N LEU A 106 6.83 -3.40 9.15
CA LEU A 106 6.26 -4.73 9.00
C LEU A 106 5.22 -4.72 7.88
N ASN A 107 5.43 -5.57 6.89
CA ASN A 107 4.45 -5.87 5.86
C ASN A 107 3.75 -7.18 6.22
N ILE A 108 2.43 -7.20 6.11
CA ILE A 108 1.58 -8.35 6.40
C ILE A 108 0.63 -8.53 5.23
N ALA A 109 0.63 -9.68 4.57
CA ALA A 109 -0.37 -9.99 3.55
C ALA A 109 -1.51 -10.89 4.06
N GLU A 110 -2.73 -10.65 3.58
CA GLU A 110 -3.82 -11.61 3.74
C GLU A 110 -3.58 -12.89 2.91
N PRO A 111 -4.05 -14.07 3.35
CA PRO A 111 -3.90 -15.30 2.59
C PRO A 111 -4.44 -15.18 1.17
N LYS A 112 -3.67 -15.67 0.19
CA LYS A 112 -3.95 -15.63 -1.24
C LYS A 112 -4.08 -14.22 -1.84
N ALA A 113 -3.69 -13.16 -1.14
CA ALA A 113 -3.79 -11.80 -1.67
C ALA A 113 -2.93 -11.63 -2.93
N LEU A 114 -3.48 -11.01 -3.99
CA LEU A 114 -2.73 -10.71 -5.20
C LEU A 114 -1.98 -9.39 -5.03
N ILE A 115 -0.65 -9.45 -5.04
CA ILE A 115 0.20 -8.31 -4.74
C ILE A 115 1.31 -8.20 -5.79
N GLY A 116 1.50 -7.01 -6.35
CA GLY A 116 2.65 -6.72 -7.18
C GLY A 116 2.52 -5.54 -8.13
N PHE A 117 3.65 -5.14 -8.70
CA PHE A 117 3.71 -3.91 -9.49
C PHE A 117 2.89 -3.98 -10.79
N ALA A 118 3.15 -4.96 -11.65
CA ALA A 118 2.41 -5.15 -12.89
C ALA A 118 1.36 -6.24 -12.74
N GLY A 119 0.20 -6.10 -13.41
CA GLY A 119 -0.83 -7.13 -13.42
C GLY A 119 -0.35 -8.41 -14.14
N PRO A 120 -0.78 -9.61 -13.69
CA PRO A 120 -0.32 -10.88 -14.25
C PRO A 120 -0.59 -10.98 -15.75
N ARG A 121 -1.75 -10.47 -16.21
CA ARG A 121 -2.12 -10.41 -17.63
C ARG A 121 -1.12 -9.62 -18.48
N VAL A 122 -0.64 -8.48 -17.97
CA VAL A 122 0.33 -7.64 -18.69
C VAL A 122 1.69 -8.34 -18.76
N ILE A 123 2.06 -9.03 -17.69
CA ILE A 123 3.32 -9.80 -17.64
C ILE A 123 3.25 -10.95 -18.65
N GLU A 124 2.20 -11.79 -18.63
CA GLU A 124 2.00 -12.89 -19.58
C GLU A 124 2.08 -12.44 -21.04
N GLN A 125 1.44 -11.31 -21.37
CA GLN A 125 1.47 -10.77 -22.72
C GLN A 125 2.87 -10.31 -23.15
N THR A 126 3.68 -9.85 -22.18
CA THR A 126 5.03 -9.34 -22.42
C THR A 126 6.03 -10.48 -22.59
N VAL A 127 6.03 -11.47 -21.68
CA VAL A 127 6.94 -12.62 -21.74
C VAL A 127 6.48 -13.72 -22.71
N ARG A 128 5.20 -13.70 -23.11
CA ARG A 128 4.57 -14.72 -23.99
C ARG A 128 4.66 -16.15 -23.44
N GLU A 129 4.72 -16.27 -22.12
CA GLU A 129 4.75 -17.52 -21.38
C GLU A 129 3.64 -17.54 -20.33
N LYS A 130 3.23 -18.74 -19.91
CA LYS A 130 2.29 -18.90 -18.79
C LYS A 130 3.01 -18.63 -17.48
N LEU A 131 2.40 -17.83 -16.61
CA LEU A 131 2.96 -17.59 -15.30
C LEU A 131 2.87 -18.84 -14.41
N PRO A 132 3.82 -19.04 -13.48
CA PRO A 132 3.75 -20.11 -12.50
C PRO A 132 2.43 -20.10 -11.70
N PRO A 133 1.95 -21.26 -11.22
CA PRO A 133 0.81 -21.30 -10.33
C PRO A 133 1.10 -20.50 -9.05
N GLY A 134 0.12 -19.73 -8.59
CA GLY A 134 0.27 -18.88 -7.41
C GLY A 134 1.12 -17.62 -7.61
N PHE A 135 1.56 -17.31 -8.83
CA PHE A 135 2.32 -16.09 -9.10
C PHE A 135 1.63 -14.85 -8.52
N GLN A 136 2.42 -13.99 -7.84
CA GLN A 136 1.97 -12.79 -7.12
C GLN A 136 1.01 -13.00 -5.94
N ARG A 137 0.73 -14.24 -5.54
CA ARG A 137 0.00 -14.51 -4.29
C ARG A 137 0.91 -14.29 -3.08
N SER A 138 0.32 -13.96 -1.93
CA SER A 138 1.03 -13.79 -0.66
C SER A 138 1.97 -14.96 -0.36
N GLU A 139 1.53 -16.21 -0.56
CA GLU A 139 2.36 -17.39 -0.29
C GLU A 139 3.58 -17.44 -1.22
N PHE A 140 3.38 -17.14 -2.51
CA PHE A 140 4.47 -17.08 -3.49
C PHE A 140 5.48 -15.98 -3.17
N LEU A 141 5.01 -14.84 -2.68
CA LEU A 141 5.85 -13.70 -2.34
C LEU A 141 6.70 -13.96 -1.08
N ILE A 142 6.12 -14.61 -0.06
CA ILE A 142 6.84 -15.09 1.13
C ILE A 142 7.93 -16.09 0.73
N GLU A 143 7.60 -17.09 -0.10
CA GLU A 143 8.57 -18.08 -0.59
C GLU A 143 9.75 -17.46 -1.36
N LYS A 144 9.52 -16.32 -2.03
CA LYS A 144 10.56 -15.58 -2.77
C LYS A 144 11.34 -14.60 -1.92
N GLY A 145 11.18 -14.64 -0.59
CA GLY A 145 11.90 -13.79 0.35
C GLY A 145 11.53 -12.31 0.25
N ARG A 146 10.35 -11.99 -0.29
CA ARG A 146 9.81 -10.63 -0.17
C ARG A 146 9.22 -10.47 1.22
N SER A 147 9.62 -9.41 1.91
CA SER A 147 9.09 -9.06 3.23
C SER A 147 7.62 -8.67 3.11
N ILE A 148 6.72 -9.63 3.26
CA ILE A 148 5.25 -9.50 3.38
C ILE A 148 4.69 -10.56 4.34
#